data_AF-A0A3N7HBD9-F1
#
_entry.id   AF-A0A3N7HBD9-F1
#
_cell.length_a   1.000
_cell.length_b   1.000
_cell.length_c   1.000
_cell.angle_alpha   90.00
_cell.angle_beta   90.00
_cell.angle_gamma   90.00
#
_symmetry.space_group_name_H-M   'P 1'
#
loop_
_entity.id
_entity.type
_entity.pdbx_description
1 polymer ?
#
loop_
_entity_poly.entity_id
_entity_poly.type
_entity_poly.pdbx_seq_one_letter_code
_entity_poly.pdbx_strand_id
1 'polypeptide(L)'
;MERIDAHQHFWKYHPKRDAWITDDMAVIQRDFLPYDLKPVLEANGVSGCIAVQADQSEEETLFLLNLAEQAPFIRGVVGWVDLQAADVDGRLA
;
A
#
# COMPACT_ATOMS: atom_id res chain seq x y z
N MET A 1 -8.07 -23.09 -4.32
CA MET A 1 -6.75 -22.61 -3.86
C MET A 1 -6.86 -21.11 -3.72
N GLU A 2 -6.44 -20.55 -2.58
CA GLU A 2 -6.44 -19.09 -2.39
C GLU A 2 -5.39 -18.47 -3.33
N ARG A 3 -5.77 -17.43 -4.08
CA ARG A 3 -4.86 -16.71 -4.99
C ARG A 3 -4.66 -15.31 -4.43
N ILE A 4 -3.41 -14.93 -4.19
CA ILE A 4 -3.06 -13.63 -3.60
C ILE A 4 -2.27 -12.81 -4.62
N ASP A 5 -2.66 -11.55 -4.82
CA ASP A 5 -1.79 -10.56 -5.45
C ASP A 5 -0.71 -10.15 -4.44
N ALA A 6 0.52 -10.57 -4.69
CA ALA A 6 1.60 -10.40 -3.73
C ALA A 6 2.21 -8.99 -3.73
N HIS A 7 1.84 -8.11 -4.68
CA HIS A 7 2.49 -6.79 -4.78
C HIS A 7 1.56 -5.72 -5.37
N GLN A 8 1.21 -4.74 -4.55
CA GLN A 8 0.41 -3.59 -4.97
C GLN A 8 0.53 -2.45 -3.95
N HIS A 9 0.14 -1.26 -4.38
CA HIS A 9 0.26 -0.03 -3.61
C HIS A 9 -1.11 0.64 -3.43
N PHE A 10 -1.25 1.41 -2.36
CA PHE A 10 -2.37 2.33 -2.15
C PHE A 10 -1.79 3.70 -1.82
N TRP A 11 -2.44 4.78 -2.25
CA TRP A 11 -2.04 6.13 -1.86
C TRP A 11 -3.19 7.11 -2.01
N LYS A 12 -3.10 8.20 -1.24
CA LYS A 12 -3.84 9.45 -1.52
C LYS A 12 -2.87 10.41 -2.16
N TYR A 13 -3.07 10.75 -3.43
CA TYR A 13 -2.06 11.44 -4.22
C TYR A 13 -1.70 12.79 -3.63
N HIS A 14 -0.41 13.05 -3.49
CA HIS A 14 0.13 14.33 -3.03
C HIS A 14 1.32 14.75 -3.90
N PRO A 15 1.22 15.83 -4.70
CA PRO A 15 2.18 16.14 -5.75
C PRO A 15 3.62 16.41 -5.25
N LYS A 16 3.79 16.79 -3.98
CA LYS A 16 5.14 16.96 -3.40
C LYS A 16 5.75 15.68 -2.84
N ARG A 17 4.91 14.78 -2.28
CA ARG A 17 5.39 13.52 -1.69
C ARG A 17 5.64 12.51 -2.82
N ASP A 18 4.68 12.44 -3.73
CA ASP A 18 4.69 11.53 -4.87
C ASP A 18 5.35 12.19 -6.09
N ALA A 19 6.41 12.98 -5.86
CA ALA A 19 7.11 13.75 -6.90
C ALA A 19 7.78 12.88 -7.97
N TRP A 20 7.89 11.57 -7.73
CA TRP A 20 8.30 10.58 -8.71
C TRP A 20 7.24 10.34 -9.81
N ILE A 21 5.98 10.69 -9.55
CA ILE A 21 4.88 10.63 -10.52
C ILE A 21 4.88 11.92 -11.36
N THR A 22 5.46 11.82 -12.56
CA THR A 22 5.53 12.92 -13.53
C THR A 22 4.25 13.07 -14.35
N ASP A 23 4.12 14.14 -15.14
CA ASP A 23 2.95 14.41 -15.98
C ASP A 23 2.72 13.34 -17.06
N ASP A 24 3.77 12.66 -17.51
CA ASP A 24 3.67 11.51 -18.42
C ASP A 24 2.95 10.30 -17.77
N MET A 25 2.81 10.32 -16.44
CA MET A 25 2.15 9.29 -15.63
C MET A 25 0.78 9.77 -15.11
N ALA A 26 0.10 10.68 -15.81
CA ALA A 26 -1.17 11.28 -15.39
C ALA A 26 -2.24 10.28 -14.90
N VAL A 27 -2.25 9.05 -15.44
CA VAL A 27 -3.18 7.98 -15.03
C VAL A 27 -3.07 7.65 -13.54
N ILE A 28 -1.87 7.75 -12.96
CA ILE A 28 -1.60 7.45 -11.55
C ILE A 28 -1.54 8.69 -10.65
N GLN A 29 -1.75 9.89 -11.19
CA GLN A 29 -1.84 11.17 -10.44
C GLN A 29 -3.22 11.34 -9.77
N ARG A 30 -3.68 10.33 -9.03
CA ARG A 30 -4.96 10.31 -8.32
C ARG A 30 -4.89 9.33 -7.16
N ASP A 31 -5.90 9.35 -6.30
CA ASP A 31 -6.02 8.37 -5.21
C ASP A 31 -6.24 6.96 -5.78
N PHE A 32 -5.59 5.98 -5.15
CA PHE A 32 -5.88 4.56 -5.32
C PHE A 32 -6.06 3.95 -3.95
N LEU A 33 -7.27 3.49 -3.67
CA LEU A 33 -7.70 2.98 -2.38
C LEU A 33 -8.32 1.58 -2.52
N PRO A 34 -8.59 0.86 -1.42
CA PRO A 34 -9.08 -0.52 -1.49
C PRO A 34 -10.35 -0.71 -2.34
N TYR A 35 -11.23 0.31 -2.40
CA TYR A 35 -12.45 0.25 -3.20
C TYR A 35 -12.20 0.28 -4.72
N ASP A 36 -11.07 0.84 -5.18
CA ASP A 36 -10.68 0.86 -6.58
C ASP A 36 -10.18 -0.52 -7.04
N LEU A 37 -9.49 -1.22 -6.14
CA LEU A 37 -8.87 -2.50 -6.43
C LEU A 37 -9.84 -3.69 -6.29
N LYS A 38 -10.73 -3.66 -5.30
CA LYS A 38 -11.61 -4.80 -5.00
C LYS A 38 -12.36 -5.35 -6.24
N PRO A 39 -12.97 -4.53 -7.12
CA PRO A 39 -13.61 -5.03 -8.33
C PRO A 39 -12.64 -5.71 -9.31
N VAL A 40 -11.39 -5.25 -9.37
CA VAL A 40 -10.35 -5.84 -10.22
C VAL A 40 -9.96 -7.23 -9.72
N LEU A 41 -9.78 -7.39 -8.40
CA LEU A 41 -9.49 -8.70 -7.80
C LEU A 41 -10.61 -9.69 -8.05
N GLU A 42 -11.86 -9.26 -7.84
CA GLU A 42 -13.07 -10.07 -8.07
C GLU A 42 -13.16 -10.54 -9.53
N ALA A 43 -12.94 -9.62 -10.49
CA ALA A 43 -12.96 -9.94 -11.91
C ALA A 43 -11.89 -10.96 -12.35
N ASN A 44 -10.78 -11.06 -11.61
CA ASN A 44 -9.64 -11.93 -11.92
C ASN A 44 -9.57 -13.19 -11.03
N GLY A 45 -10.55 -13.40 -10.15
CA GLY A 45 -10.56 -14.53 -9.22
C GLY A 45 -9.39 -14.51 -8.23
N VAL A 46 -8.91 -13.31 -7.86
CA VAL A 46 -7.88 -13.11 -6.84
C VAL A 46 -8.58 -12.87 -5.49
N SER A 47 -8.22 -13.65 -4.48
CA SER A 47 -8.89 -13.70 -3.18
C SER A 47 -8.48 -12.58 -2.22
N GLY A 48 -7.34 -11.95 -2.47
CA GLY A 48 -6.79 -10.90 -1.62
C GLY A 48 -5.40 -10.47 -2.08
N CYS A 49 -4.74 -9.66 -1.26
CA CYS A 49 -3.52 -9.00 -1.67
C CYS A 49 -2.57 -8.64 -0.52
N ILE A 50 -1.33 -8.32 -0.86
CA ILE A 50 -0.33 -7.72 0.04
C ILE A 50 -0.13 -6.26 -0.36
N ALA A 51 -0.35 -5.33 0.58
CA ALA A 51 -0.09 -3.91 0.38
C ALA A 51 1.37 -3.59 0.68
N VAL A 52 2.07 -2.94 -0.24
CA VAL A 52 3.50 -2.62 -0.14
C VAL A 52 3.68 -1.10 -0.09
N GLN A 53 4.56 -0.61 0.77
CA GLN A 53 4.86 0.82 0.92
C GLN A 53 5.20 1.50 -0.41
N ALA A 54 4.59 2.67 -0.65
CA ALA A 54 4.86 3.53 -1.81
C ALA A 54 5.71 4.77 -1.46
N ASP A 55 5.86 5.06 -0.17
CA ASP A 55 6.64 6.18 0.38
C ASP A 55 7.54 5.72 1.54
N GLN A 56 8.70 6.36 1.71
CA GLN A 56 9.73 6.02 2.70
C GLN A 56 9.44 6.71 4.05
N SER A 57 8.29 6.42 4.64
CA SER A 57 7.84 7.03 5.89
C SER A 57 7.11 6.03 6.78
N GLU A 58 7.11 6.26 8.10
CA GLU A 58 6.32 5.43 9.01
C GLU A 58 4.83 5.72 8.88
N GLU A 59 4.49 6.96 8.50
CA GLU A 59 3.13 7.35 8.18
C GLU A 59 2.52 6.47 7.09
N GLU A 60 3.32 6.03 6.11
CA GLU A 60 2.92 5.07 5.09
C GLU A 60 2.60 3.69 5.69
N THR A 61 3.45 3.17 6.58
CA THR A 61 3.19 1.91 7.29
C THR A 61 1.88 1.96 8.06
N LEU A 62 1.67 3.03 8.85
CA LEU A 62 0.45 3.23 9.62
C LEU A 62 -0.79 3.37 8.72
N PHE A 63 -0.66 4.06 7.60
CA PHE A 63 -1.71 4.17 6.60
C PHE A 63 -2.12 2.80 6.03
N LEU A 64 -1.15 1.99 5.60
CA LEU A 64 -1.43 0.65 5.06
C LEU A 64 -2.03 -0.30 6.10
N LEU A 65 -1.55 -0.25 7.35
CA LEU A 65 -2.13 -1.02 8.46
C LEU A 65 -3.59 -0.63 8.70
N ASN A 66 -3.89 0.68 8.73
CA ASN A 66 -5.26 1.17 8.90
C ASN A 66 -6.18 0.78 7.74
N LEU A 67 -5.67 0.72 6.50
CA LEU A 67 -6.42 0.16 5.36
C LEU A 67 -6.68 -1.34 5.55
N ALA A 68 -5.68 -2.11 6.00
CA ALA A 68 -5.83 -3.55 6.21
C ALA A 68 -6.88 -3.89 7.30
N GLU A 69 -6.97 -3.07 8.35
CA GLU A 69 -8.04 -3.19 9.36
C GLU A 69 -9.45 -3.00 8.77
N GLN A 70 -9.59 -2.10 7.79
CA GLN A 70 -10.89 -1.76 7.18
C GLN A 70 -11.24 -2.63 5.98
N ALA A 71 -10.24 -3.23 5.32
CA ALA A 71 -10.40 -3.99 4.08
C ALA A 71 -9.82 -5.40 4.25
N PRO A 72 -10.64 -6.38 4.71
CA PRO A 72 -10.16 -7.73 5.04
C PRO A 72 -9.49 -8.49 3.90
N PHE A 73 -9.67 -8.09 2.63
CA PHE A 73 -9.00 -8.71 1.49
C PHE A 73 -7.51 -8.34 1.40
N ILE A 74 -7.06 -7.31 2.13
CA ILE A 74 -5.64 -7.05 2.36
C ILE A 74 -5.16 -8.05 3.42
N ARG A 75 -4.37 -9.03 2.99
CA ARG A 75 -3.92 -10.16 3.81
C ARG A 75 -2.59 -9.92 4.51
N GLY A 76 -1.89 -8.85 4.14
CA GLY A 76 -0.63 -8.47 4.76
C GLY A 76 -0.14 -7.11 4.27
N VAL A 77 0.83 -6.58 4.99
CA VAL A 77 1.46 -5.29 4.72
C VAL A 77 2.97 -5.47 4.72
N VAL A 78 3.63 -4.94 3.69
CA VAL A 78 5.08 -4.70 3.68
C VAL A 78 5.27 -3.20 3.96
N GLY A 79 5.49 -2.88 5.22
CA GLY A 79 5.70 -1.51 5.68
C GLY A 79 7.13 -1.01 5.46
N TRP A 80 7.35 0.23 5.86
CA TRP A 80 8.64 0.90 5.92
C TRP A 80 9.01 1.26 7.36
N VAL A 81 10.30 1.12 7.69
CA VAL A 81 10.92 1.63 8.92
C VAL A 81 12.39 1.94 8.61
N ASP A 82 13.00 2.86 9.34
CA ASP A 82 14.45 3.03 9.30
C ASP A 82 15.14 1.85 10.01
N LEU A 83 15.60 0.89 9.23
CA LEU A 83 16.29 -0.31 9.72
C LEU A 83 17.65 -0.01 10.37
N GLN A 84 18.20 1.19 10.22
CA GLN A 84 19.45 1.61 10.85
C GLN A 84 19.24 2.37 12.15
N ALA A 85 17.99 2.67 12.52
CA ALA A 85 17.69 3.36 13.76
C ALA A 85 18.12 2.51 14.97
N ALA A 86 18.74 3.15 15.96
CA ALA A 86 19.21 2.46 17.16
C ALA A 86 18.06 1.84 17.98
N ASP A 87 16.84 2.33 17.78
CA ASP A 87 15.61 1.89 18.44
C ASP A 87 14.68 1.07 17.52
N VAL A 88 15.18 0.54 16.40
CA VAL A 88 14.37 -0.20 15.41
C VAL A 88 13.55 -1.33 16.03
N ASP A 89 14.11 -2.08 16.98
CA ASP A 89 13.41 -3.17 17.66
C ASP A 89 12.10 -2.72 18.34
N GLY A 90 12.07 -1.48 18.85
CA GLY A 90 10.88 -0.90 19.47
C GLY A 90 9.85 -0.34 18.47
N ARG A 91 10.21 -0.30 17.18
CA ARG A 91 9.40 0.25 16.08
C ARG A 91 8.81 -0.85 15.19
N LEU A 92 9.30 -2.08 15.30
CA LEU A 92 8.73 -3.26 14.63
C LEU A 92 7.46 -3.74 15.34
N ALA A 93 6.50 -4.26 14.57
CA ALA A 93 5.22 -4.80 15.05
C ALA A 93 5.27 -6.30 15.36
#